data_AF-A0A1H7WMW3-F1
#
_entry.id   AF-A0A1H7WMW3-F1
#
_cell.length_a   1.000
_cell.length_b   1.000
_cell.length_c   1.000
_cell.angle_alpha   90.00
_cell.angle_beta   90.00
_cell.angle_gamma   90.00
#
_symmetry.space_group_name_H-M   'P 1'
#
loop_
_entity.id
_entity.type
_entity.pdbx_description
1 polymer ?
#
loop_
_entity_poly.entity_id
_entity_poly.type
_entity_poly.pdbx_seq_one_letter_code
_entity_poly.pdbx_strand_id
1 'polypeptide(L)'
;MHIAFDKLIAGACSAGIAGLLLVGFFTAQNHVAMAAETATDVPAPLQATAPTASTPDGTQTAIFAGGCFWGVQGVFQHVKGVQSAVSGYTGGAANTAHYEVVSSGRTGHAESVRVTYDPSQVSYAQLLQLFFSVVHDPTQLDRQGPDRGTQYRSAIFTTTPDQQRDAAAYVAQLQGAHTFPAPIVTTVQPAKPFYAAERHHQDYLTLNPGAAYIRYYDAPKLADLKQRYPALYRETPVLVAKR
;
A
#
# COMPACT_ATOMS: atom_id res chain seq x y z
N MET A 1 42.71 31.49 -76.49
CA MET A 1 43.45 31.52 -75.21
C MET A 1 42.92 30.34 -74.40
N HIS A 2 43.42 29.12 -74.64
CA HIS A 2 44.48 28.46 -73.83
C HIS A 2 44.06 28.44 -72.34
N ILE A 3 43.82 27.32 -71.65
CA ILE A 3 44.44 25.98 -71.67
C ILE A 3 43.49 24.98 -70.97
N ALA A 4 43.53 23.73 -71.43
CA ALA A 4 42.87 22.54 -70.89
C ALA A 4 43.38 22.11 -69.50
N PHE A 5 42.69 21.20 -68.80
CA PHE A 5 43.37 20.05 -68.19
C PHE A 5 42.39 18.88 -67.96
N ASP A 6 42.81 17.75 -68.52
CA ASP A 6 42.24 16.41 -68.44
C ASP A 6 42.16 15.85 -67.01
N LYS A 7 41.25 14.89 -66.80
CA LYS A 7 41.63 13.48 -66.59
C LYS A 7 40.40 12.55 -66.50
N LEU A 8 40.35 11.63 -67.46
CA LEU A 8 39.75 10.30 -67.33
C LEU A 8 40.29 9.57 -66.09
N ILE A 9 39.49 8.68 -65.51
CA ILE A 9 39.76 7.23 -65.47
C ILE A 9 38.47 6.51 -65.10
N ALA A 10 38.00 5.69 -66.04
CA ALA A 10 37.05 4.62 -65.81
C ALA A 10 37.83 3.40 -65.29
N GLY A 11 37.28 2.71 -64.29
CA GLY A 11 37.80 1.44 -63.79
C GLY A 11 36.69 0.65 -63.11
N ALA A 12 36.13 -0.31 -63.82
CA ALA A 12 35.24 -1.33 -63.27
C ALA A 12 36.07 -2.51 -62.76
N CYS A 13 35.71 -3.08 -61.59
CA CYS A 13 35.97 -4.48 -61.21
C CYS A 13 35.24 -4.87 -59.91
N SER A 14 34.14 -5.60 -60.07
CA SER A 14 33.70 -6.84 -59.37
C SER A 14 33.87 -7.07 -57.86
N ALA A 15 32.73 -7.46 -57.25
CA ALA A 15 32.48 -8.60 -56.34
C ALA A 15 32.37 -8.39 -54.81
N GLY A 16 31.22 -8.83 -54.26
CA GLY A 16 30.95 -9.18 -52.85
C GLY A 16 30.64 -7.97 -51.96
N ILE A 17 29.49 -7.85 -51.29
CA ILE A 17 28.99 -8.74 -50.22
C ILE A 17 27.47 -8.52 -50.09
N ALA A 18 26.73 -9.63 -49.96
CA ALA A 18 25.33 -9.65 -49.58
C ALA A 18 25.14 -9.11 -48.15
N GLY A 19 24.48 -7.95 -48.02
CA GLY A 19 24.04 -7.39 -46.74
C GLY A 19 22.59 -7.79 -46.46
N LEU A 20 22.42 -8.92 -45.78
CA LEU A 20 21.16 -9.37 -45.19
C LEU A 20 20.91 -8.56 -43.90
N LEU A 21 19.64 -8.19 -43.67
CA LEU A 21 18.90 -8.19 -42.38
C LEU A 21 18.08 -6.91 -42.10
N LEU A 22 16.79 -7.05 -42.42
CA LEU A 22 15.66 -6.42 -41.73
C LEU A 22 15.79 -6.57 -40.22
N VAL A 23 16.02 -5.50 -39.47
CA VAL A 23 15.55 -5.40 -38.07
C VAL A 23 15.33 -3.93 -37.68
N GLY A 24 14.16 -3.37 -38.01
CA GLY A 24 13.64 -2.19 -37.31
C GLY A 24 12.86 -2.67 -36.09
N PHE A 25 13.56 -2.93 -34.98
CA PHE A 25 12.94 -3.32 -33.71
C PHE A 25 12.02 -2.18 -33.24
N PHE A 26 10.73 -2.49 -33.12
CA PHE A 26 9.81 -1.77 -32.25
C PHE A 26 10.39 -1.75 -30.83
N THR A 27 10.92 -0.61 -30.37
CA THR A 27 11.06 -0.37 -28.94
C THR A 27 9.79 0.28 -28.45
N ALA A 28 8.72 -0.53 -28.37
CA ALA A 28 7.68 -0.25 -27.39
C ALA A 28 8.37 -0.33 -26.03
N GLN A 29 8.69 0.83 -25.46
CA GLN A 29 9.06 0.93 -24.06
C GLN A 29 7.86 0.40 -23.27
N ASN A 30 7.92 -0.87 -22.91
CA ASN A 30 7.08 -1.46 -21.90
C ASN A 30 7.36 -0.71 -20.59
N HIS A 31 6.64 0.39 -20.37
CA HIS A 31 6.36 0.83 -19.02
C HIS A 31 5.58 -0.31 -18.39
N VAL A 32 6.28 -1.21 -17.70
CA VAL A 32 5.65 -2.08 -16.71
C VAL A 32 5.07 -1.13 -15.69
N ALA A 33 3.82 -0.76 -15.88
CA ALA A 33 3.09 0.01 -14.90
C ALA A 33 3.01 -0.91 -13.69
N MET A 34 3.77 -0.56 -12.64
CA MET A 34 3.88 -1.31 -11.39
C MET A 34 2.48 -1.36 -10.79
N ALA A 35 1.81 -2.50 -10.88
CA ALA A 35 0.47 -2.68 -10.32
C ALA A 35 0.52 -2.60 -8.80
N ALA A 36 -0.65 -2.55 -8.16
CA ALA A 36 -0.77 -2.83 -6.74
C ALA A 36 0.12 -4.02 -6.35
N GLU A 37 0.76 -3.92 -5.20
CA GLU A 37 1.53 -5.03 -4.67
C GLU A 37 0.62 -6.23 -4.48
N THR A 38 1.11 -7.40 -4.90
CA THR A 38 0.32 -8.61 -4.90
C THR A 38 0.08 -9.06 -3.46
N ALA A 39 -1.18 -9.39 -3.13
CA ALA A 39 -1.46 -9.95 -1.82
C ALA A 39 -0.59 -11.21 -1.55
N THR A 40 -0.13 -11.34 -0.32
CA THR A 40 0.74 -12.45 0.12
C THR A 40 -0.06 -13.42 0.99
N ASP A 41 0.10 -14.72 0.76
CA ASP A 41 -0.48 -15.73 1.64
C ASP A 41 0.30 -15.76 2.96
N VAL A 42 -0.29 -15.21 4.01
CA VAL A 42 0.31 -15.14 5.34
C VAL A 42 -0.37 -16.14 6.28
N PRO A 43 0.38 -16.87 7.13
CA PRO A 43 -0.21 -17.74 8.14
C PRO A 43 -1.07 -16.94 9.11
N ALA A 44 -2.12 -17.55 9.66
CA ALA A 44 -2.88 -16.94 10.75
C ALA A 44 -1.98 -16.69 11.97
N PRO A 45 -2.18 -15.60 12.75
CA PRO A 45 -1.42 -15.37 13.97
C PRO A 45 -1.59 -16.50 14.98
N LEU A 46 -0.49 -17.00 15.53
CA LEU A 46 -0.48 -18.08 16.53
C LEU A 46 -0.96 -17.59 17.90
N GLN A 47 -0.76 -16.30 18.20
CA GLN A 47 -1.26 -15.65 19.41
C GLN A 47 -2.48 -14.81 19.05
N ALA A 48 -3.65 -15.25 19.49
CA ALA A 48 -4.87 -14.45 19.51
C ALA A 48 -5.26 -14.26 20.97
N THR A 49 -4.79 -13.19 21.61
CA THR A 49 -5.25 -12.92 22.97
C THR A 49 -6.69 -12.43 22.97
N ALA A 50 -7.44 -12.88 23.98
CA ALA A 50 -8.82 -12.45 24.17
C ALA A 50 -8.87 -10.92 24.36
N PRO A 51 -9.93 -10.24 23.89
CA PRO A 51 -10.05 -8.80 24.00
C PRO A 51 -10.02 -8.33 25.48
N THR A 52 -8.94 -7.67 25.91
CA THR A 52 -8.74 -7.27 27.32
C THR A 52 -9.31 -5.90 27.69
N ALA A 53 -9.69 -5.07 26.71
CA ALA A 53 -10.34 -3.78 26.96
C ALA A 53 -11.21 -3.36 25.77
N SER A 54 -12.52 -3.37 25.97
CA SER A 54 -13.48 -2.78 25.05
C SER A 54 -13.96 -1.42 25.58
N THR A 55 -14.37 -0.53 24.68
CA THR A 55 -15.14 0.67 25.03
C THR A 55 -16.47 0.27 25.70
N PRO A 56 -17.20 1.20 26.35
CA PRO A 56 -18.53 0.91 26.90
C PRO A 56 -19.49 0.27 25.89
N ASP A 57 -19.30 0.58 24.60
CA ASP A 57 -20.08 0.07 23.48
C ASP A 57 -19.58 -1.30 22.97
N GLY A 58 -18.61 -1.92 23.65
CA GLY A 58 -18.05 -3.23 23.32
C GLY A 58 -16.99 -3.23 22.22
N THR A 59 -16.66 -2.06 21.64
CA THR A 59 -15.74 -1.95 20.49
C THR A 59 -14.28 -1.76 20.88
N GLN A 60 -13.38 -2.06 19.95
CA GLN A 60 -11.95 -1.78 20.07
C GLN A 60 -11.45 -0.94 18.91
N THR A 61 -10.26 -0.34 19.10
CA THR A 61 -9.61 0.49 18.08
C THR A 61 -8.20 -0.01 17.79
N ALA A 62 -7.80 0.00 16.52
CA ALA A 62 -6.44 -0.23 16.06
C ALA A 62 -6.05 0.86 15.06
N ILE A 63 -4.75 1.19 14.97
CA ILE A 63 -4.25 2.19 14.03
C ILE A 63 -3.13 1.58 13.17
N PHE A 64 -3.35 1.57 11.86
CA PHE A 64 -2.46 0.97 10.87
C PHE A 64 -1.96 2.03 9.88
N ALA A 65 -0.69 1.97 9.51
CA ALA A 65 -0.08 2.75 8.43
C ALA A 65 0.63 1.80 7.47
N GLY A 66 0.34 1.91 6.18
CA GLY A 66 0.80 0.96 5.17
C GLY A 66 0.71 1.54 3.76
N GLY A 67 1.23 2.75 3.56
CA GLY A 67 1.11 3.48 2.30
C GLY A 67 -0.01 4.51 2.28
N CYS A 68 -0.48 4.85 1.07
CA CYS A 68 -1.60 5.76 0.89
C CYS A 68 -2.84 5.26 1.67
N PHE A 69 -3.35 6.10 2.55
CA PHE A 69 -4.47 5.74 3.42
C PHE A 69 -5.80 5.46 2.69
N TRP A 70 -5.94 5.79 1.41
CA TRP A 70 -7.17 5.55 0.64
C TRP A 70 -7.40 4.06 0.43
N GLY A 71 -6.37 3.34 0.01
CA GLY A 71 -6.38 1.88 -0.09
C GLY A 71 -6.52 1.20 1.27
N VAL A 72 -5.76 1.66 2.26
CA VAL A 72 -5.81 1.11 3.63
C VAL A 72 -7.23 1.25 4.20
N GLN A 73 -7.83 2.43 4.08
CA GLN A 73 -9.19 2.69 4.54
C GLN A 73 -10.17 1.82 3.77
N GLY A 74 -10.10 1.81 2.44
CA GLY A 74 -10.97 1.01 1.59
C GLY A 74 -10.97 -0.47 1.97
N VAL A 75 -9.80 -1.08 2.17
CA VAL A 75 -9.70 -2.49 2.59
C VAL A 75 -10.43 -2.70 3.92
N PHE A 76 -10.14 -1.93 4.96
CA PHE A 76 -10.79 -2.11 6.26
C PHE A 76 -12.30 -1.77 6.25
N GLN A 77 -12.75 -0.85 5.39
CA GLN A 77 -14.17 -0.57 5.21
C GLN A 77 -14.94 -1.77 4.69
N HIS A 78 -14.29 -2.68 3.97
CA HIS A 78 -14.89 -3.91 3.45
C HIS A 78 -14.75 -5.13 4.39
N VAL A 79 -14.29 -4.94 5.63
CA VAL A 79 -14.17 -6.03 6.61
C VAL A 79 -15.42 -6.11 7.51
N LYS A 80 -16.03 -7.30 7.60
CA LYS A 80 -17.11 -7.61 8.55
C LYS A 80 -16.60 -7.45 9.99
N GLY A 81 -17.43 -6.89 10.86
CA GLY A 81 -17.04 -6.52 12.21
C GLY A 81 -16.33 -5.17 12.33
N VAL A 82 -15.76 -4.60 11.25
CA VAL A 82 -15.30 -3.21 11.27
C VAL A 82 -16.50 -2.28 11.21
N GLN A 83 -16.61 -1.38 12.20
CA GLN A 83 -17.69 -0.41 12.32
C GLN A 83 -17.32 0.95 11.74
N SER A 84 -16.03 1.32 11.78
CA SER A 84 -15.52 2.57 11.24
C SER A 84 -14.05 2.43 10.85
N ALA A 85 -13.66 3.09 9.76
CA ALA A 85 -12.27 3.22 9.35
C ALA A 85 -12.04 4.67 8.92
N VAL A 86 -11.25 5.42 9.67
CA VAL A 86 -11.02 6.86 9.46
C VAL A 86 -9.58 7.08 9.03
N SER A 87 -9.39 7.69 7.86
CA SER A 87 -8.08 8.13 7.36
C SER A 87 -7.57 9.33 8.16
N GLY A 88 -6.27 9.37 8.43
CA GLY A 88 -5.66 10.43 9.23
C GLY A 88 -4.15 10.32 9.36
N TYR A 89 -3.63 11.09 10.29
CA TYR A 89 -2.20 11.27 10.54
C TYR A 89 -1.87 10.93 11.98
N THR A 90 -0.78 10.19 12.19
CA THR A 90 -0.21 9.99 13.53
C THR A 90 1.30 9.84 13.47
N GLY A 91 2.00 10.13 14.57
CA GLY A 91 3.47 10.10 14.63
C GLY A 91 4.10 11.45 14.92
N GLY A 92 3.55 12.52 14.35
CA GLY A 92 4.01 13.91 14.47
C GLY A 92 3.15 14.79 15.39
N ALA A 93 3.34 16.10 15.30
CA ALA A 93 2.65 17.10 16.13
C ALA A 93 1.32 17.58 15.52
N ALA A 94 0.37 18.00 16.37
CA ALA A 94 -0.99 18.39 15.98
C ALA A 94 -1.03 19.51 14.93
N ASN A 95 -0.21 20.55 15.11
CA ASN A 95 -0.16 21.71 14.23
C ASN A 95 0.41 21.42 12.83
N THR A 96 0.85 20.20 12.56
CA THR A 96 1.38 19.77 11.25
C THR A 96 0.56 18.63 10.62
N ALA A 97 -0.59 18.30 11.20
CA ALA A 97 -1.45 17.20 10.78
C ALA A 97 -2.50 17.64 9.74
N HIS A 98 -2.04 18.18 8.61
CA HIS A 98 -2.86 18.52 7.45
C HIS A 98 -2.11 18.15 6.17
N TYR A 99 -2.87 17.74 5.15
CA TYR A 99 -2.36 16.97 4.01
C TYR A 99 -1.17 17.64 3.30
N GLU A 100 -1.25 18.94 3.05
CA GLU A 100 -0.23 19.67 2.29
C GLU A 100 1.13 19.69 3.00
N VAL A 101 1.11 19.68 4.33
CA VAL A 101 2.33 19.70 5.15
C VAL A 101 2.82 18.27 5.43
N VAL A 102 1.92 17.31 5.65
CA VAL A 102 2.28 15.89 5.78
C VAL A 102 2.91 15.35 4.50
N SER A 103 2.40 15.75 3.33
CA SER A 103 2.91 15.35 2.02
C SER A 103 4.37 15.72 1.77
N SER A 104 4.93 16.66 2.56
CA SER A 104 6.36 16.98 2.52
C SER A 104 7.26 15.88 3.10
N GLY A 105 6.71 14.95 3.89
CA GLY A 105 7.45 13.90 4.58
C GLY A 105 8.30 14.37 5.78
N ARG A 106 8.16 15.63 6.20
CA ARG A 106 9.01 16.26 7.23
C ARG A 106 8.38 16.41 8.61
N THR A 107 7.13 15.95 8.77
CA THR A 107 6.34 16.16 10.00
C THR A 107 6.48 15.03 11.01
N GLY A 108 7.03 13.89 10.60
CA GLY A 108 7.05 12.64 11.36
C GLY A 108 5.70 11.89 11.38
N HIS A 109 4.65 12.44 10.75
CA HIS A 109 3.39 11.72 10.57
C HIS A 109 3.55 10.57 9.59
N ALA A 110 2.78 9.50 9.80
CA ALA A 110 2.38 8.54 8.80
C ALA A 110 0.94 8.84 8.39
N GLU A 111 0.63 8.66 7.10
CA GLU A 111 -0.73 8.35 6.69
C GLU A 111 -1.15 7.05 7.35
N SER A 112 -2.30 7.10 8.03
CA SER A 112 -2.75 6.03 8.91
C SER A 112 -4.27 5.94 8.91
N VAL A 113 -4.77 4.78 9.28
CA VAL A 113 -6.20 4.51 9.39
C VAL A 113 -6.51 4.03 10.79
N ARG A 114 -7.40 4.75 11.47
CA ARG A 114 -7.97 4.32 12.75
C ARG A 114 -9.19 3.44 12.48
N VAL A 115 -9.06 2.16 12.78
CA VAL A 115 -10.08 1.13 12.60
C VAL A 115 -10.78 0.87 13.92
N THR A 116 -12.07 1.13 14.00
CA THR A 116 -12.94 0.75 15.12
C THR A 116 -13.72 -0.50 14.74
N TYR A 117 -13.67 -1.54 15.57
CA TYR A 117 -14.20 -2.86 15.26
C TYR A 117 -14.88 -3.53 16.45
N ASP A 118 -15.78 -4.46 16.15
CA ASP A 118 -16.42 -5.36 17.09
C ASP A 118 -15.57 -6.63 17.27
N PRO A 119 -14.92 -6.83 18.43
CA PRO A 119 -14.05 -7.97 18.66
C PRO A 119 -14.80 -9.31 18.69
N SER A 120 -16.13 -9.32 18.77
CA SER A 120 -16.94 -10.55 18.65
C SER A 120 -17.12 -11.03 17.20
N GLN A 121 -16.88 -10.14 16.22
CA GLN A 121 -17.02 -10.43 14.79
C GLN A 121 -15.68 -10.51 14.06
N VAL A 122 -14.71 -9.68 14.44
CA VAL A 122 -13.36 -9.68 13.90
C VAL A 122 -12.34 -9.42 14.98
N SER A 123 -11.31 -10.26 15.07
CA SER A 123 -10.25 -10.11 16.08
C SER A 123 -9.13 -9.19 15.61
N TYR A 124 -8.37 -8.64 16.56
CA TYR A 124 -7.14 -7.90 16.24
C TYR A 124 -6.16 -8.74 15.42
N ALA A 125 -6.04 -10.03 15.73
CA ALA A 125 -5.23 -10.99 14.98
C ALA A 125 -5.67 -11.09 13.50
N GLN A 126 -6.98 -11.13 13.22
CA GLN A 126 -7.48 -11.10 11.84
C GLN A 126 -7.18 -9.77 11.16
N LEU A 127 -7.30 -8.63 11.86
CA LEU A 127 -6.92 -7.34 11.29
C LEU A 127 -5.42 -7.25 10.96
N LEU A 128 -4.56 -7.81 11.82
CA LEU A 128 -3.12 -7.95 11.55
C LEU A 128 -2.87 -8.84 10.32
N GLN A 129 -3.57 -9.97 10.23
CA GLN A 129 -3.45 -10.88 9.08
C GLN A 129 -3.80 -10.16 7.77
N LEU A 130 -4.91 -9.42 7.75
CA LEU A 130 -5.32 -8.62 6.60
C LEU A 130 -4.32 -7.50 6.28
N PHE A 131 -3.76 -6.84 7.30
CA PHE A 131 -2.74 -5.81 7.15
C PHE A 131 -1.50 -6.35 6.42
N PHE A 132 -0.94 -7.48 6.86
CA PHE A 132 0.23 -8.06 6.21
C PHE A 132 -0.06 -8.81 4.90
N SER A 133 -1.29 -9.29 4.70
CA SER A 133 -1.65 -10.05 3.50
C SER A 133 -2.08 -9.17 2.34
N VAL A 134 -2.92 -8.17 2.58
CA VAL A 134 -3.71 -7.48 1.54
C VAL A 134 -3.41 -5.98 1.47
N VAL A 135 -3.13 -5.34 2.61
CA VAL A 135 -3.07 -3.87 2.67
C VAL A 135 -1.83 -3.33 1.96
N HIS A 136 -0.66 -3.94 2.16
CA HIS A 136 0.64 -3.43 1.69
C HIS A 136 1.75 -4.49 1.79
N ASP A 137 2.88 -4.24 1.13
CA ASP A 137 4.17 -4.94 1.27
C ASP A 137 4.91 -4.38 2.50
N PRO A 138 5.08 -5.20 3.56
CA PRO A 138 5.68 -4.78 4.81
C PRO A 138 7.22 -4.72 4.74
N THR A 139 7.83 -4.98 3.59
CA THR A 139 9.29 -4.98 3.38
C THR A 139 9.80 -3.68 2.77
N GLN A 140 8.89 -2.79 2.34
CA GLN A 140 9.26 -1.53 1.73
C GLN A 140 9.48 -0.43 2.77
N LEU A 141 10.74 -0.05 2.95
CA LEU A 141 11.11 1.03 3.87
C LEU A 141 10.71 2.39 3.29
N ASP A 142 9.93 3.15 4.07
CA ASP A 142 9.49 4.52 3.78
C ASP A 142 8.92 4.72 2.36
N ARG A 143 8.21 3.71 1.86
CA ARG A 143 7.49 3.75 0.60
C ARG A 143 6.45 2.64 0.53
N GLN A 144 5.53 2.77 -0.42
CA GLN A 144 4.55 1.75 -0.75
C GLN A 144 4.19 1.87 -2.23
N GLY A 145 4.57 0.89 -3.06
CA GLY A 145 4.44 0.98 -4.50
C GLY A 145 5.03 2.28 -5.09
N PRO A 146 4.21 3.15 -5.73
CA PRO A 146 4.67 4.40 -6.33
C PRO A 146 4.96 5.50 -5.29
N ASP A 147 4.42 5.38 -4.07
CA ASP A 147 4.43 6.44 -3.07
C ASP A 147 5.69 6.35 -2.22
N ARG A 148 6.45 7.45 -2.14
CA ARG A 148 7.75 7.50 -1.47
C ARG A 148 7.79 8.60 -0.43
N GLY A 149 8.30 8.25 0.75
CA GLY A 149 8.44 9.14 1.88
C GLY A 149 8.01 8.48 3.18
N THR A 150 8.53 9.00 4.30
CA THR A 150 8.26 8.47 5.64
C THR A 150 6.77 8.47 5.99
N GLN A 151 5.97 9.35 5.37
CA GLN A 151 4.53 9.37 5.53
C GLN A 151 3.82 8.11 5.01
N TYR A 152 4.46 7.34 4.14
CA TYR A 152 3.90 6.11 3.57
C TYR A 152 4.49 4.84 4.21
N ARG A 153 5.28 4.97 5.28
CA ARG A 153 5.94 3.84 5.95
C ARG A 153 4.94 2.82 6.50
N SER A 154 5.38 1.57 6.57
CA SER A 154 4.67 0.54 7.32
C SER A 154 4.83 0.72 8.84
N ALA A 155 3.73 0.90 9.56
CA ALA A 155 3.72 0.99 11.02
C ALA A 155 2.39 0.54 11.64
N ILE A 156 2.47 -0.03 12.83
CA ILE A 156 1.34 -0.39 13.69
C ILE A 156 1.44 0.47 14.95
N PHE A 157 0.42 1.28 15.20
CA PHE A 157 0.32 2.16 16.35
C PHE A 157 -0.67 1.56 17.35
N THR A 158 -0.14 0.94 18.41
CA THR A 158 -0.91 0.10 19.33
C THR A 158 -1.54 0.90 20.46
N THR A 159 -2.82 0.67 20.74
CA THR A 159 -3.56 1.40 21.78
C THR A 159 -3.58 0.69 23.13
N THR A 160 -3.14 -0.56 23.19
CA THR A 160 -3.03 -1.35 24.43
C THR A 160 -1.72 -2.15 24.46
N PRO A 161 -1.23 -2.57 25.64
CA PRO A 161 -0.08 -3.45 25.76
C PRO A 161 -0.29 -4.82 25.06
N ASP A 162 -1.51 -5.33 25.05
CA ASP A 162 -1.83 -6.59 24.37
C ASP A 162 -1.69 -6.47 22.86
N GLN A 163 -2.16 -5.36 22.26
CA GLN A 163 -1.92 -5.10 20.84
C GLN A 163 -0.42 -5.02 20.52
N GLN A 164 0.37 -4.39 21.39
CA GLN A 164 1.82 -4.30 21.21
C GLN A 164 2.47 -5.68 21.21
N ARG A 165 2.13 -6.54 22.17
CA ARG A 165 2.63 -7.91 22.25
C ARG A 165 2.20 -8.71 21.03
N ASP A 166 0.92 -8.71 20.69
CA ASP A 166 0.36 -9.55 19.62
C ASP A 166 0.87 -9.12 18.23
N ALA A 167 1.00 -7.81 17.97
CA ALA A 167 1.59 -7.31 16.74
C ALA A 167 3.08 -7.66 16.62
N ALA A 168 3.85 -7.50 17.70
CA ALA A 168 5.27 -7.88 17.71
C ALA A 168 5.48 -9.39 17.53
N ALA A 169 4.65 -10.21 18.20
CA ALA A 169 4.68 -11.66 18.05
C ALA A 169 4.34 -12.09 16.63
N TYR A 170 3.37 -11.43 15.99
CA TYR A 170 3.00 -11.76 14.62
C TYR A 170 4.06 -11.35 13.61
N VAL A 171 4.70 -10.18 13.77
CA VAL A 171 5.88 -9.80 12.96
C VAL A 171 6.97 -10.86 13.09
N ALA A 172 7.30 -11.28 14.32
CA ALA A 172 8.31 -12.31 14.57
C ALA A 172 7.93 -13.66 13.92
N GLN A 173 6.66 -14.05 13.99
CA GLN A 173 6.14 -15.25 13.33
C GLN A 173 6.34 -15.19 11.82
N LEU A 174 5.97 -14.09 11.16
CA LEU A 174 6.10 -13.92 9.71
C LEU A 174 7.58 -13.90 9.28
N GLN A 175 8.45 -13.29 10.08
CA GLN A 175 9.89 -13.32 9.85
C GLN A 175 10.46 -14.73 9.99
N GLY A 176 10.11 -15.46 11.05
CA GLY A 176 10.57 -16.84 11.27
C GLY A 176 10.04 -17.83 10.23
N ALA A 177 8.86 -17.56 9.67
CA ALA A 177 8.27 -18.35 8.59
C ALA A 177 8.81 -17.96 7.20
N HIS A 178 9.68 -16.95 7.09
CA HIS A 178 10.18 -16.41 5.82
C HIS A 178 9.05 -16.10 4.81
N THR A 179 7.93 -15.57 5.32
CA THR A 179 6.72 -15.33 4.51
C THR A 179 6.95 -14.29 3.41
N PHE A 180 7.88 -13.35 3.64
CA PHE A 180 8.23 -12.31 2.68
C PHE A 180 9.66 -12.51 2.15
N PRO A 181 9.93 -12.13 0.88
CA PRO A 181 11.24 -12.30 0.25
C PRO A 181 12.33 -11.38 0.84
N ALA A 182 11.93 -10.36 1.59
CA ALA A 182 12.82 -9.41 2.26
C ALA A 182 12.39 -9.21 3.73
N PRO A 183 13.27 -8.67 4.59
CA PRO A 183 12.93 -8.42 5.98
C PRO A 183 11.73 -7.48 6.13
N ILE A 184 10.84 -7.80 7.07
CA ILE A 184 9.75 -6.92 7.47
C ILE A 184 10.35 -5.68 8.15
N VAL A 185 10.01 -4.49 7.63
CA VAL A 185 10.43 -3.17 8.18
C VAL A 185 9.32 -2.48 8.95
N THR A 186 8.19 -3.17 9.15
CA THR A 186 7.03 -2.65 9.89
C THR A 186 7.42 -2.34 11.33
N THR A 187 7.20 -1.10 11.75
CA THR A 187 7.42 -0.70 13.15
C THR A 187 6.18 -1.01 14.00
N VAL A 188 6.38 -1.46 15.24
CA VAL A 188 5.31 -1.66 16.23
C VAL A 188 5.60 -0.75 17.41
N GLN A 189 4.72 0.20 17.67
CA GLN A 189 4.95 1.20 18.71
C GLN A 189 3.63 1.70 19.35
N PRO A 190 3.66 2.20 20.60
CA PRO A 190 2.50 2.81 21.20
C PRO A 190 1.93 3.95 20.34
N ALA A 191 0.60 4.03 20.30
CA ALA A 191 -0.09 5.08 19.58
C ALA A 191 0.25 6.47 20.15
N LYS A 192 0.61 7.39 19.26
CA LYS A 192 0.59 8.83 19.51
C LYS A 192 -0.82 9.36 19.21
N PRO A 193 -1.14 10.64 19.51
CA PRO A 193 -2.41 11.21 19.09
C PRO A 193 -2.68 10.99 17.60
N PHE A 194 -3.92 10.67 17.28
CA PHE A 194 -4.41 10.48 15.92
C PHE A 194 -5.22 11.70 15.50
N TYR A 195 -4.89 12.26 14.35
CA TYR A 195 -5.56 13.43 13.77
C TYR A 195 -6.29 13.00 12.51
N ALA A 196 -7.62 13.12 12.49
CA ALA A 196 -8.39 12.77 11.29
C ALA A 196 -7.98 13.67 10.11
N ALA A 197 -7.82 13.06 8.94
CA ALA A 197 -7.57 13.79 7.71
C ALA A 197 -8.82 14.56 7.28
N GLU A 198 -8.61 15.53 6.39
CA GLU A 198 -9.62 16.36 5.79
C GLU A 198 -10.73 15.51 5.15
N ARG A 199 -11.96 16.04 5.17
CA ARG A 199 -13.16 15.31 4.74
C ARG A 199 -13.04 14.72 3.33
N HIS A 200 -12.34 15.40 2.43
CA HIS A 200 -12.21 14.97 1.04
C HIS A 200 -11.29 13.75 0.86
N HIS A 201 -10.51 13.37 1.88
CA HIS A 201 -9.73 12.13 1.90
C HIS A 201 -10.51 10.93 2.47
N GLN A 202 -11.65 11.17 3.10
CA GLN A 202 -12.47 10.10 3.67
C GLN A 202 -13.27 9.41 2.56
N ASP A 203 -13.33 8.08 2.61
CA ASP A 203 -14.05 7.22 1.67
C ASP A 203 -13.57 7.36 0.22
N TYR A 204 -12.33 7.84 0.01
CA TYR A 204 -11.86 8.27 -1.31
C TYR A 204 -11.90 7.15 -2.35
N LEU A 205 -11.48 5.92 -1.99
CA LEU A 205 -11.56 4.74 -2.87
C LEU A 205 -13.00 4.52 -3.35
N THR A 206 -13.95 4.49 -2.42
CA THR A 206 -15.38 4.25 -2.69
C THR A 206 -16.00 5.36 -3.53
N LEU A 207 -15.65 6.62 -3.25
CA LEU A 207 -16.23 7.78 -3.92
C LEU A 207 -15.60 8.06 -5.29
N ASN A 208 -14.39 7.56 -5.54
CA ASN A 208 -13.63 7.82 -6.77
C ASN A 208 -13.14 6.52 -7.45
N PRO A 209 -14.02 5.54 -7.74
CA PRO A 209 -13.60 4.25 -8.32
C PRO A 209 -13.01 4.40 -9.73
N GLY A 210 -13.31 5.51 -10.42
CA GLY A 210 -12.75 5.87 -11.72
C GLY A 210 -11.42 6.62 -11.67
N ALA A 211 -10.86 6.93 -10.50
CA ALA A 211 -9.54 7.54 -10.42
C ALA A 211 -8.45 6.54 -10.87
N ALA A 212 -7.49 6.99 -11.68
CA ALA A 212 -6.45 6.11 -12.22
C ALA A 212 -5.63 5.46 -11.10
N TYR A 213 -5.29 6.24 -10.08
CA TYR A 213 -4.58 5.76 -8.88
C TYR A 213 -5.37 4.63 -8.20
N ILE A 214 -6.67 4.85 -7.90
CA ILE A 214 -7.53 3.84 -7.27
C ILE A 214 -7.59 2.55 -8.11
N ARG A 215 -7.80 2.65 -9.42
CA ARG A 215 -7.88 1.47 -10.28
C ARG A 215 -6.59 0.64 -10.28
N TYR A 216 -5.44 1.31 -10.22
CA TYR A 216 -4.14 0.66 -10.41
C TYR A 216 -3.56 0.10 -9.11
N TYR A 217 -3.75 0.82 -8.00
CA TYR A 217 -3.09 0.53 -6.73
C TYR A 217 -4.02 0.03 -5.62
N ASP A 218 -5.31 0.42 -5.61
CA ASP A 218 -6.19 0.15 -4.47
C ASP A 218 -7.33 -0.83 -4.79
N ALA A 219 -7.94 -0.76 -5.97
CA ALA A 219 -9.00 -1.67 -6.39
C ALA A 219 -8.55 -3.14 -6.41
N PRO A 220 -7.31 -3.49 -6.83
CA PRO A 220 -6.83 -4.87 -6.75
C PRO A 220 -6.82 -5.41 -5.31
N LYS A 221 -6.54 -4.57 -4.30
CA LYS A 221 -6.55 -4.98 -2.89
C LYS A 221 -7.94 -5.43 -2.44
N LEU A 222 -9.01 -4.81 -2.94
CA LEU A 222 -10.38 -5.24 -2.64
C LEU A 222 -10.73 -6.58 -3.31
N ALA A 223 -10.22 -6.81 -4.52
CA ALA A 223 -10.37 -8.10 -5.19
C ALA A 223 -9.64 -9.20 -4.42
N ASP A 224 -8.41 -8.95 -3.98
CA ASP A 224 -7.62 -9.86 -3.15
C ASP A 224 -8.31 -10.14 -1.79
N LEU A 225 -8.83 -9.11 -1.12
CA LEU A 225 -9.60 -9.28 0.12
C LEU A 225 -10.80 -10.22 -0.09
N LYS A 226 -11.59 -9.96 -1.13
CA LYS A 226 -12.79 -10.74 -1.46
C LYS A 226 -12.45 -12.19 -1.81
N GLN A 227 -11.37 -12.40 -2.57
CA GLN A 227 -10.95 -13.72 -3.02
C GLN A 227 -10.34 -14.54 -1.88
N ARG A 228 -9.43 -13.95 -1.08
CA ARG A 228 -8.66 -14.68 -0.06
C ARG A 228 -9.37 -14.78 1.28
N TYR A 229 -10.18 -13.78 1.63
CA TYR A 229 -10.86 -13.70 2.92
C TYR A 229 -12.39 -13.50 2.76
N PRO A 230 -13.10 -14.33 1.98
CA PRO A 230 -14.53 -14.15 1.71
C PRO A 230 -15.39 -14.19 2.99
N ALA A 231 -14.95 -14.91 4.02
CA ALA A 231 -15.62 -14.94 5.32
C ALA A 231 -15.59 -13.56 6.01
N LEU A 232 -14.47 -12.83 5.90
CA LEU A 232 -14.29 -11.50 6.48
C LEU A 232 -14.75 -10.36 5.57
N TYR A 233 -14.97 -10.61 4.28
CA TYR A 233 -15.37 -9.59 3.32
C TYR A 233 -16.87 -9.25 3.38
N ARG A 234 -17.21 -7.97 3.19
CA ARG A 234 -18.58 -7.48 2.89
C ARG A 234 -18.59 -6.63 1.62
N GLU A 235 -19.65 -6.74 0.83
CA GLU A 235 -19.83 -5.97 -0.41
C GLU A 235 -20.05 -4.48 -0.13
N THR A 236 -20.81 -4.13 0.91
CA THR A 236 -21.12 -2.74 1.24
C THR A 236 -20.12 -2.21 2.27
N PRO A 237 -19.30 -1.20 1.93
CA PRO A 237 -18.34 -0.61 2.87
C PRO A 237 -19.05 0.19 3.98
N VAL A 238 -18.43 0.27 5.17
CA VAL A 238 -18.81 1.29 6.16
C VAL A 238 -18.17 2.62 5.81
N LEU A 239 -18.98 3.62 5.56
CA LEU A 239 -18.53 4.95 5.16
C LEU A 239 -18.54 5.90 6.35
N VAL A 240 -17.57 6.82 6.39
CA VAL A 240 -17.41 7.79 7.50
C VAL A 240 -17.66 9.23 7.07
N ALA A 241 -17.60 9.52 5.77
CA ALA A 241 -18.12 10.76 5.23
C ALA A 241 -19.65 10.68 5.24
N LYS A 242 -20.28 11.48 6.11
CA LYS A 242 -21.74 11.66 6.07
C LYS A 242 -22.15 12.06 4.65
N ARG A 243 -23.23 11.50 4.11
CA ARG A 243 -23.87 12.06 2.91
C ARG A 243 -24.41 13.45 3.22
#